data_AF-A0A7W8SX81-F1
#
_entry.id   AF-A0A7W8SX81-F1
#
_cell.length_a   1.000
_cell.length_b   1.000
_cell.length_c   1.000
_cell.angle_alpha   90.00
_cell.angle_beta   90.00
_cell.angle_gamma   90.00
#
_symmetry.space_group_name_H-M   'P 1'
#
loop_
_entity.id
_entity.type
_entity.pdbx_description
1 polymer ?
#
loop_
_entity_poly.entity_id
_entity_poly.type
_entity_poly.pdbx_seq_one_letter_code
_entity_poly.pdbx_strand_id
1 'polypeptide(L)' 'MKPYVNRITELLGIQYPIIQGGMRWVARAELAAAVGNSGGLGFISAHRLA' A
#
# COMPACT_ATOMS: atom_id res chain seq x y z
N MET A 1 0.96 1.34 -16.03
CA MET A 1 1.65 2.63 -15.88
C MET A 1 3.16 2.38 -15.98
N LYS A 2 4.01 3.37 -16.26
CA LYS A 2 5.47 3.16 -16.23
C LYS A 2 5.99 3.25 -14.79
N PRO A 3 6.88 2.37 -14.31
CA PRO A 3 7.47 2.47 -12.97
C PRO A 3 8.10 3.85 -12.74
N TYR A 4 8.02 4.35 -11.50
CA TYR A 4 8.52 5.69 -11.13
C TYR A 4 9.58 5.56 -10.05
N VAL A 5 10.79 6.05 -10.31
CA VAL A 5 11.93 5.93 -9.38
C VAL A 5 12.12 7.23 -8.61
N ASN A 6 12.03 7.15 -7.28
CA ASN A 6 12.38 8.20 -6.35
C ASN A 6 12.80 7.63 -4.98
N ARG A 7 13.12 8.52 -4.04
CA ARG A 7 13.52 8.16 -2.67
C ARG A 7 12.53 7.23 -1.95
N ILE A 8 11.24 7.31 -2.23
CA ILE A 8 10.21 6.50 -1.58
C ILE A 8 10.16 5.09 -2.17
N THR A 9 10.20 4.98 -3.51
CA THR A 9 10.18 3.67 -4.18
C THR A 9 11.44 2.87 -3.89
N GLU A 10 12.60 3.53 -3.80
CA GLU A 10 13.87 2.91 -3.41
C GLU A 10 13.86 2.45 -1.94
N LEU A 11 13.35 3.29 -1.03
CA LEU A 11 13.29 2.96 0.40
C LEU A 11 12.35 1.78 0.69
N LEU A 12 11.21 1.69 -0.01
CA LEU A 12 10.15 0.73 0.29
C LEU A 12 10.12 -0.47 -0.66
N GLY A 13 10.92 -0.47 -1.74
CA GLY A 13 10.94 -1.54 -2.73
C GLY A 13 9.65 -1.66 -3.56
N ILE A 14 8.94 -0.56 -3.79
CA ILE A 14 7.67 -0.51 -4.54
C ILE A 14 7.87 0.11 -5.93
N GLN A 15 7.01 -0.21 -6.90
CA GLN A 15 7.13 0.25 -8.29
C GLN A 15 6.60 1.69 -8.50
N TYR A 16 5.65 2.10 -7.67
CA TYR A 16 5.00 3.40 -7.74
C TYR A 16 5.01 4.05 -6.35
N PRO A 17 5.25 5.37 -6.24
CA PRO A 17 5.23 6.10 -4.97
C PRO A 17 3.79 6.36 -4.50
N ILE A 18 2.96 5.32 -4.52
CA ILE A 18 1.55 5.33 -4.12
C ILE A 18 1.44 4.51 -2.84
N ILE A 19 0.95 5.15 -1.79
CA ILE A 19 0.79 4.56 -0.46
C ILE A 19 -0.69 4.58 -0.12
N GLN A 20 -1.23 3.43 0.26
CA GLN A 20 -2.60 3.35 0.77
C GLN A 20 -2.73 4.20 2.06
N GLY A 21 -3.74 5.06 2.17
CA GLY A 21 -3.99 5.79 3.42
C GLY A 21 -4.49 4.88 4.55
N GLY A 22 -4.22 5.21 5.81
CA GLY A 22 -4.72 4.42 6.95
C GLY A 22 -6.24 4.50 7.07
N MET A 23 -6.94 3.38 6.84
CA MET A 23 -8.40 3.33 6.80
C MET A 23 -8.95 2.34 7.81
N ARG A 24 -9.60 2.84 8.88
CA ARG A 24 -10.37 1.99 9.79
C ARG A 24 -11.48 1.27 9.01
N TRP A 25 -11.74 0.02 9.39
CA TRP A 25 -12.78 -0.87 8.83
C TRP A 25 -12.55 -1.34 7.39
N VAL A 26 -11.81 -0.59 6.55
CA VAL A 26 -11.68 -0.86 5.11
C VAL A 26 -10.31 -1.40 4.71
N ALA A 27 -9.23 -1.06 5.43
CA ALA A 27 -7.88 -1.57 5.17
C ALA A 27 -7.70 -3.03 5.63
N ARG A 28 -8.48 -3.93 5.01
CA ARG A 28 -8.42 -5.37 5.16
C ARG A 28 -7.38 -5.97 4.20
N ALA A 29 -7.16 -7.28 4.30
CA ALA A 29 -6.17 -8.00 3.51
C ALA A 29 -6.38 -7.84 1.99
N GLU A 30 -7.63 -7.81 1.54
CA GLU A 30 -8.00 -7.71 0.14
C GLU A 30 -7.55 -6.37 -0.47
N LEU A 31 -7.77 -5.27 0.26
CA LEU A 31 -7.35 -3.94 -0.19
C LEU A 31 -5.82 -3.79 -0.15
N ALA A 32 -5.19 -4.25 0.94
CA ALA A 32 -3.73 -4.20 1.05
C ALA A 32 -3.05 -5.02 -0.06
N ALA A 33 -3.57 -6.21 -0.36
CA ALA A 33 -3.09 -7.07 -1.43
C ALA A 33 -3.32 -6.45 -2.81
N ALA A 34 -4.49 -5.85 -3.06
CA ALA A 34 -4.78 -5.18 -4.33
C ALA A 34 -3.79 -4.03 -4.61
N VAL A 35 -3.47 -3.22 -3.59
CA VAL A 35 -2.48 -2.14 -3.71
C VAL A 35 -1.06 -2.70 -3.91
N GLY A 36 -0.67 -3.70 -3.13
CA GLY A 36 0.65 -4.36 -3.26
C GLY A 36 0.87 -5.00 -4.63
N ASN A 37 -0.10 -5.77 -5.11
CA ASN A 37 -0.06 -6.40 -6.44
C ASN A 37 -0.06 -5.38 -7.58
N SER A 38 -0.59 -4.17 -7.35
CA SER A 38 -0.55 -3.06 -8.29
C SER A 38 0.79 -2.31 -8.26
N GLY A 39 1.73 -2.70 -7.39
CA GLY A 39 3.07 -2.12 -7.28
C GLY A 39 3.20 -0.93 -6.31
N GLY A 40 2.20 -0.67 -5.46
CA GLY A 40 2.25 0.33 -4.39
C GLY A 40 2.44 -0.28 -3.00
N LEU A 41 2.44 0.54 -1.95
CA LEU A 41 2.47 0.06 -0.56
C LEU A 41 1.05 -0.07 0.01
N GLY A 42 0.59 -1.30 0.22
CA GLY A 42 -0.64 -1.61 0.98
C GLY A 42 -0.32 -2.05 2.40
N PHE A 43 -1.15 -1.66 3.38
CA PHE A 43 -1.01 -2.11 4.77
C PHE A 43 -2.34 -2.38 5.45
N ILE A 44 -2.34 -3.41 6.30
CA ILE A 44 -3.51 -3.83 7.05
C ILE A 44 -3.63 -2.94 8.29
N SER A 45 -4.82 -2.40 8.55
CA SER A 45 -5.06 -1.66 9.79
C SER A 45 -4.99 -2.60 10.99
N ALA A 46 -4.08 -2.33 11.93
CA ALA A 46 -3.93 -3.10 13.17
C ALA A 46 -5.06 -2.83 14.21
N HIS A 47 -6.01 -1.98 13.86
CA HIS A 47 -7.19 -1.69 14.69
C HIS A 47 -8.12 -2.92 14.72
N ARG A 48 -8.51 -3.36 15.91
CA ARG A 48 -9.49 -4.44 16.11
C ARG A 48 -10.89 -3.99 15.67
N LEU A 49 -11.64 -4.83 14.95
CA LEU A 49 -13.02 -4.55 14.51
C LEU A 49 -14.06 -4.50 15.67
N ALA A 50 -13.66 -4.12 16.89
CA ALA A 50 -14.53 -4.05 18.06
C ALA A 50 -15.18 -2.66 18.19
#